data_AF-A0A8T1SR42-F1
#
_entry.id   AF-A0A8T1SR42-F1
#
_cell.length_a   1.000
_cell.length_b   1.000
_cell.length_c   1.000
_cell.angle_alpha   90.00
_cell.angle_beta   90.00
_cell.angle_gamma   90.00
#
_symmetry.space_group_name_H-M   'P 1'
#
loop_
_entity.id
_entity.type
_entity.pdbx_description
1 polymer ?
#
loop_
_entity_poly.entity_id
_entity_poly.type
_entity_poly.pdbx_seq_one_letter_code
_entity_poly.pdbx_strand_id
1 'polypeptide(L)'
;GAECSRALRPPERQGARAPPPPAASRPGRLSCSGPRSPQRPGLTLGAAAGGRGTLRAGARDGAMASGKVLYPLYQLGNPQLRIFRTNFFMTLVRPGVPQPEDTVQFRISMQMTRVDVKNYLEKIYNVPVSVVRTRIQYGANNKRNHKNQKVKKPDYKVAYVQLGQGQTFQFPNLFPEKEEAPEPGSVEDIQKQFMENERQKQTADPRRGGVTDWFGL
;
A
#
# COMPACT_ATOMS: atom_id res chain seq x y z
N GLY A 1 66.52 20.31 -30.83
CA GLY A 1 65.55 20.65 -31.89
C GLY A 1 65.34 19.42 -32.75
N ALA A 2 64.09 19.01 -32.91
CA ALA A 2 63.56 17.97 -33.80
C ALA A 2 64.14 16.54 -33.68
N GLU A 3 63.45 15.70 -32.92
CA GLU A 3 63.42 14.24 -33.17
C GLU A 3 61.97 13.80 -33.37
N CYS A 4 61.74 13.21 -34.53
CA CYS A 4 60.45 12.80 -35.07
C CYS A 4 60.28 11.30 -34.77
N SER A 5 59.53 10.97 -33.71
CA SER A 5 59.23 9.58 -33.35
C SER A 5 57.77 9.24 -33.61
N ARG A 6 57.61 8.48 -34.68
CA ARG A 6 56.41 7.83 -35.22
C ARG A 6 55.71 6.96 -34.18
N ALA A 7 54.56 7.40 -33.67
CA ALA A 7 53.68 6.57 -32.83
C ALA A 7 52.55 5.96 -33.68
N LEU A 8 52.50 4.63 -33.66
CA LEU A 8 51.60 3.76 -34.41
C LEU A 8 50.17 3.80 -33.81
N ARG A 9 49.15 3.83 -34.68
CA ARG A 9 47.74 3.67 -34.30
C ARG A 9 47.45 2.21 -33.91
N PRO A 10 46.65 1.95 -32.86
CA PRO A 10 46.16 0.60 -32.58
C PRO A 10 44.97 0.22 -33.52
N PRO A 11 44.83 -1.06 -33.91
CA PRO A 11 43.74 -1.50 -34.78
C PRO A 11 42.42 -1.73 -34.03
N GLU A 12 41.32 -1.39 -34.73
CA GLU A 12 39.93 -1.63 -34.33
C GLU A 12 39.65 -3.12 -34.07
N ARG A 13 39.16 -3.44 -32.85
CA ARG A 13 38.58 -4.75 -32.56
C ARG A 13 37.14 -4.80 -33.06
N GLN A 14 36.94 -5.54 -34.14
CA GLN A 14 35.63 -5.89 -34.67
C GLN A 14 34.84 -6.73 -33.65
N GLY A 15 33.59 -6.34 -33.42
CA GLY A 15 32.68 -6.99 -32.48
C GLY A 15 32.30 -8.41 -32.90
N ALA A 16 32.51 -9.36 -31.99
CA ALA A 16 31.98 -10.71 -32.12
C ALA A 16 30.45 -10.68 -31.89
N ARG A 17 29.68 -11.00 -32.92
CA ARG A 17 28.24 -11.28 -32.84
C ARG A 17 28.02 -12.56 -32.05
N ALA A 18 27.22 -12.50 -30.98
CA ALA A 18 26.73 -13.67 -30.27
C ALA A 18 25.78 -14.52 -31.16
N PRO A 19 25.83 -15.86 -31.09
CA PRO A 19 24.89 -16.71 -31.81
C PRO A 19 23.48 -16.68 -31.18
N PRO A 20 22.40 -16.85 -31.98
CA PRO A 20 21.04 -16.88 -31.46
C PRO A 20 20.74 -18.17 -30.68
N PRO A 21 19.83 -18.12 -29.68
CA PRO A 21 19.45 -19.30 -28.90
C PRO A 21 18.58 -20.29 -29.71
N PRO A 22 18.63 -21.60 -29.39
CA PRO A 22 17.85 -22.63 -30.09
C PRO A 22 16.35 -22.55 -29.78
N ALA A 23 15.55 -22.86 -30.81
CA ALA A 23 14.09 -22.82 -30.80
C ALA A 23 13.48 -23.80 -29.79
N ALA A 24 12.62 -23.28 -28.90
CA ALA A 24 11.81 -24.08 -27.99
C ALA A 24 10.73 -24.87 -28.75
N SER A 25 10.71 -26.18 -28.55
CA SER A 25 9.70 -27.11 -29.04
C SER A 25 8.33 -26.80 -28.43
N ARG A 26 7.31 -26.74 -29.27
CA ARG A 26 5.91 -26.52 -28.89
C ARG A 26 5.35 -27.77 -28.19
N PRO A 27 4.77 -27.68 -26.97
CA PRO A 27 3.99 -28.78 -26.44
C PRO A 27 2.62 -28.86 -27.13
N GLY A 28 2.25 -30.11 -27.42
CA GLY A 28 1.08 -30.50 -28.20
C GLY A 28 -0.26 -30.07 -27.61
N ARG A 29 -1.17 -29.82 -28.55
CA ARG A 29 -2.58 -29.47 -28.37
C ARG A 29 -3.33 -30.71 -27.88
N LEU A 30 -3.64 -30.78 -26.58
CA LEU A 30 -4.54 -31.81 -26.04
C LEU A 30 -5.98 -31.30 -26.04
N SER A 31 -6.82 -32.11 -26.69
CA SER A 31 -8.23 -31.92 -26.96
C SER A 31 -9.09 -31.93 -25.69
N CYS A 32 -10.06 -31.03 -25.65
CA CYS A 32 -11.11 -30.98 -24.64
C CYS A 32 -12.09 -32.14 -24.80
N SER A 33 -12.33 -32.91 -23.74
CA SER A 33 -13.51 -33.75 -23.58
C SER A 33 -13.99 -33.62 -22.13
N GLY A 34 -15.05 -32.85 -21.92
CA GLY A 34 -15.69 -32.71 -20.61
C GLY A 34 -16.58 -33.90 -20.26
N PRO A 35 -17.01 -33.99 -19.00
CA PRO A 35 -18.35 -34.51 -18.75
C PRO A 35 -19.16 -33.68 -17.74
N ARG A 36 -20.41 -33.42 -18.18
CA ARG A 36 -21.68 -33.52 -17.45
C ARG A 36 -21.79 -32.88 -16.05
N SER A 37 -22.51 -31.75 -16.06
CA SER A 37 -23.26 -31.19 -14.92
C SER A 37 -24.24 -32.20 -14.31
N PRO A 38 -24.27 -32.37 -12.97
CA PRO A 38 -25.41 -32.97 -12.27
C PRO A 38 -26.46 -31.90 -11.90
N GLN A 39 -27.68 -32.38 -11.85
CA GLN A 39 -28.94 -31.64 -11.78
C GLN A 39 -29.17 -31.00 -10.40
N ARG A 40 -29.88 -29.87 -10.40
CA ARG A 40 -30.46 -29.23 -9.21
C ARG A 40 -31.63 -30.07 -8.67
N PRO A 41 -31.81 -30.16 -7.35
CA PRO A 41 -33.12 -30.42 -6.78
C PRO A 41 -33.67 -29.21 -6.00
N GLY A 42 -34.95 -28.94 -6.23
CA GLY A 42 -35.95 -28.68 -5.19
C GLY A 42 -35.95 -27.30 -4.53
N LEU A 43 -36.73 -26.38 -5.10
CA LEU A 43 -37.34 -25.25 -4.37
C LEU A 43 -38.49 -25.77 -3.50
N THR A 44 -38.38 -25.63 -2.19
CA THR A 44 -39.53 -25.69 -1.27
C THR A 44 -39.69 -24.33 -0.61
N LEU A 45 -40.79 -23.63 -0.91
CA LEU A 45 -41.24 -22.45 -0.19
C LEU A 45 -41.76 -22.88 1.19
N GLY A 46 -41.13 -22.36 2.25
CA GLY A 46 -41.67 -22.38 3.60
C GLY A 46 -41.84 -20.95 4.10
N ALA A 47 -43.10 -20.53 4.22
CA ALA A 47 -43.50 -19.28 4.85
C ALA A 47 -43.34 -19.37 6.37
N ALA A 48 -42.74 -18.36 7.00
CA ALA A 48 -42.83 -18.13 8.44
C ALA A 48 -42.77 -16.64 8.73
N ALA A 49 -43.73 -16.22 9.54
CA ALA A 49 -44.09 -14.85 9.85
C ALA A 49 -43.23 -14.22 10.96
N GLY A 50 -43.28 -12.89 11.03
CA GLY A 50 -43.29 -12.16 12.30
C GLY A 50 -41.93 -11.83 12.92
N GLY A 51 -41.57 -10.54 12.90
CA GLY A 51 -40.48 -10.03 13.73
C GLY A 51 -40.16 -8.58 13.44
N ARG A 52 -40.95 -7.64 13.98
CA ARG A 52 -40.61 -6.21 14.05
C ARG A 52 -39.38 -6.06 14.94
N GLY A 53 -38.20 -6.01 14.32
CA GLY A 53 -36.93 -5.69 14.96
C GLY A 53 -36.65 -4.20 14.82
N THR A 54 -36.69 -3.50 15.96
CA THR A 54 -36.24 -2.13 16.17
C THR A 54 -34.95 -1.80 15.42
N LEU A 55 -35.02 -0.84 14.50
CA LEU A 55 -33.86 -0.21 13.87
C LEU A 55 -33.09 0.56 14.94
N ARG A 56 -32.06 -0.08 15.52
CA ARG A 56 -31.01 0.64 16.23
C ARG A 56 -30.28 1.51 15.20
N ALA A 57 -30.42 2.82 15.36
CA ALA A 57 -29.58 3.82 14.71
C ALA A 57 -28.13 3.63 15.20
N GLY A 58 -27.40 2.75 14.53
CA GLY A 58 -25.96 2.64 14.64
C GLY A 58 -25.33 3.88 14.03
N ALA A 59 -24.37 4.46 14.76
CA ALA A 59 -23.55 5.57 14.35
C ALA A 59 -23.15 5.45 12.87
N ARG A 60 -23.39 6.53 12.13
CA ARG A 60 -22.91 6.69 10.76
C ARG A 60 -21.40 6.81 10.83
N ASP A 61 -20.70 5.68 10.82
CA ASP A 61 -19.32 5.64 10.35
C ASP A 61 -19.33 6.36 9.00
N GLY A 62 -18.45 7.35 8.85
CA GLY A 62 -18.32 8.22 7.68
C GLY A 62 -17.87 7.47 6.43
N ALA A 63 -18.65 6.47 6.00
CA ALA A 63 -18.64 5.96 4.66
C ALA A 63 -19.15 7.09 3.76
N MET A 64 -18.22 7.97 3.34
CA MET A 64 -18.48 8.85 2.21
C MET A 64 -19.12 7.99 1.13
N ALA A 65 -20.37 8.29 0.80
CA ALA A 65 -21.09 7.67 -0.29
C ALA A 65 -20.37 8.05 -1.60
N SER A 66 -19.31 7.32 -1.91
CA SER A 66 -18.65 7.34 -3.20
C SER A 66 -19.56 6.62 -4.17
N GLY A 67 -20.65 7.28 -4.56
CA GLY A 67 -21.53 6.83 -5.63
C GLY A 67 -20.69 6.51 -6.85
N LYS A 68 -20.79 5.27 -7.33
CA LYS A 68 -20.09 4.82 -8.52
C LYS A 68 -20.57 5.66 -9.70
N VAL A 69 -19.70 6.52 -10.22
CA VAL A 69 -20.02 7.42 -11.34
C VAL A 69 -20.22 6.60 -12.61
N LEU A 70 -21.30 6.87 -13.34
CA LEU A 70 -21.54 6.29 -14.66
C LEU A 70 -20.82 7.13 -15.70
N TYR A 71 -19.97 6.52 -16.52
CA TYR A 71 -19.30 7.22 -17.62
C TYR A 71 -20.19 7.23 -18.86
N PRO A 72 -20.27 8.37 -19.60
CA PRO A 72 -21.05 8.43 -20.83
C PRO A 72 -20.43 7.53 -21.90
N LEU A 73 -21.29 6.88 -22.69
CA LEU A 73 -20.85 6.03 -23.78
C LEU A 73 -20.21 6.88 -24.89
N TYR A 74 -19.02 6.48 -25.34
CA TYR A 74 -18.34 7.15 -26.44
C TYR A 74 -18.84 6.61 -27.80
N GLN A 75 -19.21 7.52 -28.70
CA GLN A 75 -19.48 7.26 -30.11
C GLN A 75 -18.47 8.04 -30.97
N LEU A 76 -18.22 7.59 -32.19
CA LEU A 76 -17.30 8.27 -33.10
C LEU A 76 -17.82 9.69 -33.41
N GLY A 77 -16.97 10.70 -33.24
CA GLY A 77 -17.35 12.11 -33.39
C GLY A 77 -17.78 12.79 -32.08
N ASN A 78 -17.92 12.03 -30.98
CA ASN A 78 -18.16 12.62 -29.67
C ASN A 78 -16.94 13.42 -29.19
N PRO A 79 -17.16 14.47 -28.36
CA PRO A 79 -16.07 15.20 -27.75
C PRO A 79 -15.27 14.31 -26.79
N GLN A 80 -14.01 14.71 -26.56
CA GLN A 80 -13.15 14.05 -25.60
C GLN A 80 -13.76 14.07 -24.20
N LEU A 81 -13.76 12.91 -23.52
CA LEU A 81 -14.20 12.80 -22.13
C LEU A 81 -13.31 13.65 -21.21
N ARG A 82 -13.92 14.54 -20.43
CA ARG A 82 -13.25 15.40 -19.44
C ARG A 82 -13.84 15.15 -18.06
N ILE A 83 -12.95 15.00 -17.09
CA ILE A 83 -13.30 14.78 -15.68
C ILE A 83 -12.79 15.98 -14.90
N PHE A 84 -13.70 16.83 -14.41
CA PHE A 84 -13.34 18.04 -13.67
C PHE A 84 -13.06 17.75 -12.19
N ARG A 85 -13.88 16.90 -11.57
CA ARG A 85 -13.73 16.51 -10.17
C ARG A 85 -13.59 15.00 -10.09
N THR A 86 -12.37 14.54 -9.81
CA THR A 86 -12.08 13.11 -9.69
C THR A 86 -12.48 12.60 -8.31
N ASN A 87 -13.13 11.42 -8.26
CA ASN A 87 -13.38 10.69 -7.01
C ASN A 87 -12.29 9.62 -6.76
N PHE A 88 -11.06 9.91 -7.17
CA PHE A 88 -9.94 8.97 -7.03
C PHE A 88 -9.04 9.39 -5.88
N PHE A 89 -8.65 8.40 -5.08
CA PHE A 89 -7.67 8.57 -4.01
C PHE A 89 -6.49 7.66 -4.28
N MET A 90 -5.30 8.21 -4.08
CA MET A 90 -4.03 7.49 -4.11
C MET A 90 -3.22 7.85 -2.87
N THR A 91 -2.53 6.87 -2.31
CA THR A 91 -1.65 7.06 -1.17
C THR A 91 -0.25 6.59 -1.51
N LEU A 92 0.74 7.41 -1.18
CA LEU A 92 2.15 7.08 -1.34
C LEU A 92 2.54 6.12 -0.23
N VAL A 93 3.19 5.01 -0.57
CA VAL A 93 3.54 3.95 0.39
C VAL A 93 5.02 3.66 0.33
N ARG A 94 5.64 3.50 1.51
CA ARG A 94 7.04 3.07 1.62
C ARG A 94 7.21 1.68 0.96
N PRO A 95 8.20 1.51 0.06
CA PRO A 95 8.46 0.21 -0.55
C PRO A 95 8.91 -0.79 0.51
N GLY A 96 8.33 -2.00 0.48
CA GLY A 96 8.70 -3.08 1.41
C GLY A 96 9.90 -3.92 0.94
N VAL A 97 10.20 -3.86 -0.35
CA VAL A 97 11.37 -4.49 -0.99
C VAL A 97 12.17 -3.35 -1.62
N PRO A 98 13.52 -3.34 -1.55
CA PRO A 98 14.32 -2.31 -2.19
C PRO A 98 13.93 -2.18 -3.67
N GLN A 99 13.57 -0.96 -4.06
CA GLN A 99 13.25 -0.60 -5.44
C GLN A 99 14.33 0.33 -5.97
N PRO A 100 14.47 0.44 -7.30
CA PRO A 100 15.27 1.49 -7.91
C PRO A 100 14.82 2.89 -7.45
N GLU A 101 15.75 3.84 -7.40
CA GLU A 101 15.51 5.19 -6.86
C GLU A 101 14.55 6.03 -7.70
N ASP A 102 14.34 5.65 -8.96
CA ASP A 102 13.38 6.28 -9.89
C ASP A 102 11.95 5.76 -9.68
N THR A 103 11.76 4.69 -8.89
CA THR A 103 10.52 3.94 -8.81
C THR A 103 9.77 4.23 -7.51
N VAL A 104 8.61 4.86 -7.63
CA VAL A 104 7.72 5.21 -6.53
C VAL A 104 6.54 4.25 -6.46
N GLN A 105 6.16 3.86 -5.23
CA GLN A 105 5.05 2.95 -4.99
C GLN A 105 3.83 3.69 -4.44
N PHE A 106 2.68 3.48 -5.10
CA PHE A 106 1.38 4.01 -4.68
C PHE A 106 0.38 2.89 -4.43
N ARG A 107 -0.53 3.10 -3.47
CA ARG A 107 -1.80 2.39 -3.39
C ARG A 107 -2.87 3.25 -4.05
N ILE A 108 -3.62 2.65 -4.95
CA ILE A 108 -4.62 3.34 -5.76
C ILE A 108 -5.97 2.64 -5.67
N SER A 109 -7.01 3.39 -5.99
CA SER A 109 -8.38 2.90 -6.07
C SER A 109 -8.53 1.81 -7.15
N MET A 110 -9.42 0.83 -6.92
CA MET A 110 -9.56 -0.30 -7.84
C MET A 110 -10.01 0.08 -9.25
N GLN A 111 -10.80 1.14 -9.40
CA GLN A 111 -11.33 1.57 -10.69
C GLN A 111 -10.27 2.27 -11.58
N MET A 112 -9.14 2.69 -11.00
CA MET A 112 -8.16 3.54 -11.68
C MET A 112 -7.27 2.74 -12.64
N THR A 113 -7.04 3.27 -13.83
CA THR A 113 -6.15 2.67 -14.85
C THR A 113 -4.75 3.29 -14.81
N ARG A 114 -3.79 2.66 -15.52
CA ARG A 114 -2.42 3.18 -15.64
C ARG A 114 -2.35 4.58 -16.29
N VAL A 115 -3.26 4.87 -17.21
CA VAL A 115 -3.33 6.17 -17.91
C VAL A 115 -3.90 7.22 -16.98
N ASP A 116 -4.92 6.86 -16.20
CA ASP A 116 -5.48 7.78 -15.19
C ASP A 116 -4.44 8.17 -14.15
N VAL A 117 -3.61 7.22 -13.68
CA VAL A 117 -2.53 7.51 -12.72
C VAL A 117 -1.53 8.50 -13.30
N LYS A 118 -1.10 8.28 -14.55
CA LYS A 118 -0.18 9.19 -15.25
C LYS A 118 -0.77 10.60 -15.34
N ASN A 119 -1.99 10.72 -15.86
CA ASN A 119 -2.67 12.00 -16.00
C ASN A 119 -2.90 12.69 -14.65
N TYR A 120 -3.23 11.93 -13.61
CA TYR A 120 -3.46 12.47 -12.27
C TYR A 120 -2.17 13.09 -11.70
N LEU A 121 -1.05 12.37 -11.77
CA LEU A 121 0.24 12.85 -11.27
C LEU A 121 0.77 14.03 -12.09
N GLU A 122 0.63 13.98 -13.41
CA GLU A 122 1.09 15.06 -14.30
C GLU A 122 0.24 16.33 -14.20
N LYS A 123 -1.09 16.21 -14.05
CA LYS A 123 -1.99 17.38 -14.06
C LYS A 123 -2.22 18.01 -12.70
N ILE A 124 -2.23 17.23 -11.62
CA ILE A 124 -2.52 17.73 -10.27
C ILE A 124 -1.21 18.07 -9.54
N TYR A 125 -0.21 17.20 -9.64
CA TYR A 125 1.07 17.36 -8.91
C TYR A 125 2.24 17.80 -9.78
N ASN A 126 2.05 17.94 -11.10
CA ASN A 126 3.09 18.33 -12.05
C ASN A 126 4.33 17.43 -12.03
N VAL A 127 4.14 16.14 -11.70
CA VAL A 127 5.24 15.17 -11.64
C VAL A 127 5.44 14.55 -13.03
N PRO A 128 6.64 14.60 -13.62
CA PRO A 128 6.91 13.94 -14.89
C PRO A 128 6.96 12.42 -14.69
N VAL A 129 6.07 11.70 -15.36
CA VAL A 129 5.99 10.24 -15.24
C VAL A 129 6.41 9.57 -16.55
N SER A 130 7.40 8.68 -16.45
CA SER A 130 7.88 7.89 -17.59
C SER A 130 6.96 6.69 -17.86
N VAL A 131 6.91 5.75 -16.91
CA VAL A 131 6.18 4.47 -17.06
C VAL A 131 5.38 4.16 -15.81
N VAL A 132 4.16 3.65 -15.99
CA VAL A 132 3.30 3.19 -14.90
C VAL A 132 2.95 1.72 -15.08
N ARG A 133 3.23 0.91 -14.05
CA ARG A 133 2.86 -0.51 -13.98
C ARG A 133 1.95 -0.73 -12.79
N THR A 134 0.81 -1.37 -12.99
CA THR A 134 -0.16 -1.62 -11.91
C THR A 134 -0.38 -3.11 -11.72
N ARG A 135 -0.60 -3.54 -10.48
CA ARG A 135 -1.06 -4.89 -10.14
C ARG A 135 -2.14 -4.84 -9.07
N ILE A 136 -3.00 -5.85 -9.03
CA ILE A 136 -4.02 -5.99 -8.00
C ILE A 136 -3.43 -6.85 -6.87
N GLN A 137 -3.47 -6.34 -5.64
CA GLN A 137 -3.07 -7.07 -4.46
C GLN A 137 -4.32 -7.60 -3.76
N TYR A 138 -4.40 -8.91 -3.61
CA TYR A 138 -5.47 -9.55 -2.85
C TYR A 138 -5.21 -9.44 -1.36
N GLY A 139 -6.24 -9.05 -0.61
CA GLY A 139 -6.25 -9.07 0.84
C GLY A 139 -6.37 -10.50 1.37
N ALA A 140 -5.76 -10.74 2.53
CA ALA A 140 -5.86 -12.03 3.20
C ALA A 140 -7.32 -12.36 3.56
N ASN A 141 -7.72 -13.63 3.34
CA ASN A 141 -9.06 -14.14 3.62
C ASN A 141 -9.06 -15.36 4.58
N ASN A 142 -8.01 -15.49 5.40
CA ASN A 142 -7.88 -16.61 6.35
C ASN A 142 -8.43 -16.26 7.75
N LYS A 143 -8.60 -14.97 8.07
CA LYS A 143 -9.09 -14.55 9.39
C LYS A 143 -10.55 -14.97 9.57
N ARG A 144 -10.85 -15.60 10.71
CA ARG A 144 -12.22 -15.92 11.14
C ARG A 144 -12.60 -15.13 12.39
N ASN A 145 -13.88 -14.80 12.49
CA ASN A 145 -14.44 -14.18 13.69
C ASN A 145 -14.76 -15.23 14.76
N HIS A 146 -15.12 -14.77 15.95
CA HIS A 146 -15.65 -15.60 17.05
C HIS A 146 -16.90 -16.42 16.66
N LYS A 147 -17.62 -16.02 15.60
CA LYS A 147 -18.74 -16.78 14.99
C LYS A 147 -18.31 -17.72 13.86
N ASN A 148 -17.02 -18.01 13.72
CA ASN A 148 -16.43 -18.81 12.63
C ASN A 148 -16.70 -18.31 11.20
N GLN A 149 -17.11 -17.04 11.02
CA GLN A 149 -17.29 -16.40 9.71
C GLN A 149 -15.96 -15.85 9.19
N LYS A 150 -15.69 -16.02 7.89
CA LYS A 150 -14.48 -15.48 7.24
C LYS A 150 -14.58 -13.97 7.10
N VAL A 151 -13.53 -13.26 7.49
CA VAL A 151 -13.39 -11.81 7.29
C VAL A 151 -12.27 -11.54 6.30
N LYS A 152 -12.66 -10.99 5.14
CA LYS A 152 -11.74 -10.63 4.07
C LYS A 152 -11.19 -9.22 4.29
N LYS A 153 -9.88 -9.08 4.23
CA LYS A 153 -9.24 -7.75 4.13
C LYS A 153 -9.52 -7.15 2.75
N PRO A 154 -9.80 -5.84 2.64
CA PRO A 154 -10.10 -5.23 1.36
C PRO A 154 -8.92 -5.37 0.40
N ASP A 155 -9.24 -5.74 -0.85
CA ASP A 155 -8.28 -5.78 -1.94
C ASP A 155 -7.93 -4.34 -2.35
N TYR A 156 -6.69 -4.12 -2.77
CA TYR A 156 -6.25 -2.81 -3.25
C TYR A 156 -5.34 -2.96 -4.45
N LYS A 157 -5.25 -1.91 -5.25
CA LYS A 157 -4.38 -1.88 -6.43
C LYS A 157 -3.10 -1.15 -6.07
N VAL A 158 -1.97 -1.71 -6.50
CA VAL A 158 -0.63 -1.13 -6.33
C VAL A 158 -0.16 -0.62 -7.68
N ALA A 159 0.40 0.59 -7.69
CA ALA A 159 1.06 1.18 -8.84
C ALA A 159 2.55 1.39 -8.55
N TYR A 160 3.37 0.96 -9.50
CA TYR A 160 4.78 1.26 -9.61
C TYR A 160 4.94 2.33 -10.67
N VAL A 161 5.42 3.49 -10.27
CA VAL A 161 5.55 4.67 -11.12
C VAL A 161 7.04 4.97 -11.26
N GLN A 162 7.55 4.92 -12.48
CA GLN A 162 8.90 5.37 -12.80
C GLN A 162 8.85 6.86 -13.12
N LEU A 163 9.61 7.65 -12.36
CA LEU A 163 9.76 9.07 -12.58
C LEU A 163 10.50 9.36 -13.88
N GLY A 164 10.15 10.47 -14.53
CA GLY A 164 10.87 10.98 -15.68
C GLY A 164 12.08 11.83 -15.27
N GLN A 165 12.88 12.22 -16.26
CA GLN A 165 13.94 13.25 -16.13
C GLN A 165 15.10 12.89 -15.18
N GLY A 166 15.30 11.62 -14.88
CA GLY A 166 16.38 11.18 -13.97
C GLY A 166 16.18 11.65 -12.53
N GLN A 167 14.95 12.01 -12.15
CA GLN A 167 14.62 12.36 -10.77
C GLN A 167 14.67 11.11 -9.89
N THR A 168 15.33 11.23 -8.75
CA THR A 168 15.36 10.20 -7.71
C THR A 168 14.41 10.59 -6.59
N PHE A 169 13.73 9.59 -6.02
CA PHE A 169 12.81 9.79 -4.91
C PHE A 169 13.08 8.79 -3.81
N GLN A 170 13.39 9.32 -2.62
CA GLN A 170 13.52 8.53 -1.40
C GLN A 170 12.35 8.84 -0.47
N PHE A 171 11.74 7.79 0.08
CA PHE A 171 10.60 7.97 0.98
C PHE A 171 11.08 8.67 2.26
N PRO A 172 10.54 9.84 2.62
CA PRO A 172 11.02 10.60 3.77
C PRO A 172 10.76 9.87 5.09
N ASN A 173 11.60 10.14 6.09
CA ASN A 173 11.30 9.69 7.44
C ASN A 173 10.28 10.63 8.09
N LEU A 174 9.02 10.19 8.19
CA LEU A 174 7.93 10.98 8.77
C LEU A 174 7.98 11.05 10.31
N PHE A 175 8.70 10.12 10.93
CA PHE A 175 8.81 10.00 12.38
C PHE A 175 10.29 9.95 12.75
N PRO A 176 10.98 11.11 12.78
CA PRO A 176 12.30 11.17 13.37
C PRO A 176 12.20 10.80 14.86
N GLU A 177 13.24 10.15 15.37
CA GLU A 177 13.38 9.95 16.81
C GLU A 177 13.48 11.33 17.45
N LYS A 178 12.51 11.68 18.31
CA LYS A 178 12.51 12.97 18.98
C LYS A 178 13.67 12.99 19.97
N GLU A 179 14.48 14.03 19.93
CA GLU A 179 15.40 14.35 21.02
C GLU A 179 14.55 14.88 22.19
N GLU A 180 13.98 13.96 22.98
CA GLU A 180 13.12 14.28 24.12
C GLU A 180 13.94 14.88 25.28
N ALA A 181 14.23 16.17 25.21
CA ALA A 181 14.17 16.98 26.42
C ALA A 181 12.68 17.11 26.77
N PRO A 182 12.20 16.50 27.86
CA PRO A 182 10.77 16.54 28.12
C PRO A 182 10.34 17.99 28.38
N GLU A 183 9.29 18.42 27.67
CA GLU A 183 8.70 19.74 27.88
C GLU A 183 7.97 19.74 29.22
N PRO A 184 8.29 20.68 30.14
CA PRO A 184 7.79 20.66 31.51
C PRO A 184 6.26 20.71 31.53
N GLY A 185 5.64 19.61 31.96
CA GLY A 185 4.17 19.45 32.05
C GLY A 185 3.59 18.46 31.04
N SER A 186 4.42 17.83 30.22
CA SER A 186 4.02 16.72 29.35
C SER A 186 3.59 15.47 30.15
N VAL A 187 2.77 14.60 29.55
CA VAL A 187 2.38 13.32 30.16
C VAL A 187 3.58 12.43 30.49
N GLU A 188 4.69 12.60 29.76
CA GLU A 188 5.96 11.91 29.97
C GLU A 188 6.64 12.38 31.27
N ASP A 189 6.58 13.68 31.59
CA ASP A 189 7.05 14.19 32.88
C ASP A 189 6.21 13.70 34.05
N ILE A 190 4.90 13.68 33.88
CA ILE A 190 3.99 13.16 34.92
C ILE A 190 4.28 11.68 35.17
N GLN A 191 4.53 10.90 34.11
CA GLN A 191 4.96 9.50 34.22
C GLN A 191 6.33 9.37 34.91
N LYS A 192 7.31 10.21 34.56
CA LYS A 192 8.63 10.23 35.21
C LYS A 192 8.53 10.57 36.70
N GLN A 193 7.74 11.59 37.05
CA GLN A 193 7.47 11.96 38.43
C GLN A 193 6.77 10.83 39.19
N PHE A 194 5.79 10.17 38.57
CA PHE A 194 5.11 9.03 39.18
C PHE A 194 6.08 7.86 39.44
N MET A 195 6.91 7.52 38.46
CA MET A 195 7.94 6.49 38.57
C MET A 195 8.97 6.83 39.67
N GLU A 196 9.39 8.09 39.76
CA GLU A 196 10.33 8.54 40.79
C GLU A 196 9.71 8.48 42.18
N ASN A 197 8.45 8.89 42.31
CA ASN A 197 7.70 8.79 43.56
C ASN A 197 7.51 7.32 44.00
N GLU A 198 7.27 6.39 43.07
CA GLU A 198 7.21 4.95 43.41
C GLU A 198 8.57 4.40 43.85
N ARG A 199 9.66 4.81 43.20
CA ARG A 199 11.03 4.43 43.61
C ARG A 199 11.35 4.92 45.02
N GLN A 200 11.00 6.16 45.33
CA GLN A 200 11.20 6.71 46.66
C GLN A 200 10.42 5.91 47.72
N LYS A 201 9.18 5.52 47.42
CA LYS A 201 8.34 4.71 48.33
C LYS A 201 8.84 3.28 48.53
N GLN A 202 9.61 2.72 47.58
CA GLN A 202 10.16 1.37 47.68
C GLN A 202 11.39 1.27 48.59
N THR A 203 11.99 2.40 48.96
CA THR A 203 13.10 2.45 49.93
C THR A 203 12.54 2.30 51.36
N ALA A 204 12.11 1.09 51.72
CA ALA A 204 11.72 0.74 53.09
C ALA A 204 12.82 -0.07 53.75
N ASP A 205 13.21 0.30 54.97
CA ASP A 205 14.23 -0.44 55.74
C ASP A 205 13.69 -1.81 56.21
N PRO A 206 14.27 -2.95 55.76
CA PRO A 206 13.78 -4.27 56.14
C PRO A 206 13.86 -4.57 57.65
N ARG A 207 14.68 -3.81 58.39
CA ARG A 207 14.90 -3.97 59.84
C ARG A 207 13.83 -3.29 60.70
N ARG A 208 12.98 -2.44 60.12
CA ARG A 208 11.99 -1.62 60.84
C ARG A 208 10.69 -2.36 61.18
N GLY A 209 10.56 -3.63 60.78
CA GLY A 209 9.49 -4.51 61.25
C GLY A 209 8.06 -4.06 60.93
N GLY A 210 7.87 -3.21 59.91
CA GLY A 210 6.55 -2.69 59.51
C GLY A 210 6.13 -1.37 60.14
N VAL A 211 7.00 -0.69 60.91
CA VAL A 211 6.74 0.66 61.43
C VAL A 211 6.97 1.71 60.33
N THR A 212 6.04 2.66 60.16
CA THR A 212 6.08 3.69 59.11
C THR A 212 7.20 4.72 59.31
N ASP A 213 7.85 5.17 58.24
CA ASP A 213 8.94 6.17 58.24
C ASP A 213 8.49 7.63 58.41
N TRP A 214 7.20 7.86 58.65
CA TRP A 214 6.62 9.21 58.76
C TRP A 214 6.92 9.92 60.09
N PHE A 215 7.11 9.19 61.19
CA PHE A 215 7.36 9.76 62.52
C PHE A 215 8.86 9.76 62.84
N GLY A 216 9.44 10.95 63.03
CA GLY A 216 10.86 11.16 63.39
C GLY A 216 11.08 11.54 64.85
N LEU A 217 10.37 10.87 65.77
CA LEU A 217 10.52 11.03 67.23
C LEU A 217 11.78 10.33 67.76
#